data_AF-A0A6A4BMK9-F1
#
_entry.id   AF-A0A6A4BMK9-F1
#
_cell.length_a   1.000
_cell.length_b   1.000
_cell.length_c   1.000
_cell.angle_alpha   90.00
_cell.angle_beta   90.00
_cell.angle_gamma   90.00
#
_symmetry.space_group_name_H-M   'P 1'
#
loop_
_entity.id
_entity.type
_entity.pdbx_description
1 polymer ?
#
loop_
_entity_poly.entity_id
_entity_poly.type
_entity_poly.pdbx_seq_one_letter_code
_entity_poly.pdbx_strand_id
1 'polypeptide(L)' 'MIDATHDTNGTRYKLFSFMTHDVFGHGQYVKHALMENEGSECLTDAVTSFKYVNPTWEKVRVIIVEKGFGDISLL' A
#
# COMPACT_ATOMS: atom_id res chain seq x y z
N MET A 1 -1.04 -2.29 -6.56
CA MET A 1 -0.01 -3.05 -5.85
C MET A 1 0.45 -2.22 -4.67
N ILE A 2 0.68 -2.87 -3.54
CA ILE A 2 1.21 -2.27 -2.32
C ILE A 2 2.46 -3.05 -1.94
N ASP A 3 3.55 -2.33 -1.74
CA ASP A 3 4.88 -2.86 -1.42
C ASP A 3 5.43 -2.14 -0.18
N ALA A 4 6.17 -2.83 0.67
CA ALA A 4 6.84 -2.23 1.82
C ALA A 4 8.36 -2.32 1.64
N THR A 5 9.05 -1.23 1.91
CA THR A 5 10.51 -1.27 1.94
C THR A 5 11.01 -2.00 3.18
N HIS A 6 11.81 -3.05 2.99
CA HIS A 6 12.50 -3.73 4.09
C HIS A 6 13.77 -2.96 4.48
N ASP A 7 13.93 -2.65 5.78
CA ASP A 7 15.15 -2.12 6.40
C ASP A 7 15.75 -0.83 5.82
N THR A 8 14.94 0.02 5.20
CA THR A 8 15.39 1.27 4.58
C THR A 8 15.79 2.40 5.55
N ASN A 9 15.60 2.24 6.85
CA ASN A 9 15.68 3.36 7.78
C ASN A 9 16.14 2.92 9.19
N GLY A 10 17.16 3.59 9.74
CA GLY A 10 17.67 3.36 11.09
C GLY A 10 16.63 3.57 12.22
N THR A 11 15.49 4.19 11.91
CA THR A 11 14.35 4.38 12.83
C THR A 11 13.23 3.34 12.68
N ARG A 12 13.47 2.25 11.92
CA ARG A 12 12.59 1.06 11.77
C ARG A 12 11.20 1.27 11.14
N TYR A 13 10.85 2.49 10.74
CA TYR A 13 9.63 2.73 9.95
C TYR A 13 9.70 2.03 8.59
N LYS A 14 8.52 1.67 8.09
CA LYS A 14 8.29 1.00 6.82
C LYS A 14 7.63 1.97 5.85
N LEU A 15 8.16 2.08 4.64
CA LEU A 15 7.57 2.91 3.60
C LEU A 15 6.67 2.05 2.73
N PHE A 16 5.35 2.28 2.80
CA PHE A 16 4.39 1.63 1.93
C PHE A 16 4.25 2.42 0.63
N SER A 17 4.44 1.75 -0.49
CA SER A 17 4.37 2.31 -1.83
C SER A 17 3.17 1.76 -2.58
N PHE A 18 2.27 2.64 -3.01
CA PHE A 18 1.07 2.29 -3.76
C PHE A 18 1.32 2.54 -5.24
N MET A 19 1.23 1.48 -6.03
CA MET A 19 1.33 1.54 -7.49
C MET A 19 0.00 1.14 -8.13
N THR A 20 -0.48 1.93 -9.07
CA THR A 20 -1.63 1.58 -9.92
C THR A 20 -1.14 1.27 -11.33
N HIS A 21 -1.78 0.29 -11.96
CA HIS A 21 -1.54 -0.03 -13.37
C HIS A 21 -2.72 0.46 -14.20
N ASP A 22 -2.43 1.03 -15.37
CA ASP A 22 -3.46 1.30 -16.38
C ASP A 22 -3.84 0.02 -17.14
N VAL A 23 -4.82 0.13 -18.05
CA VAL A 23 -5.30 -0.98 -18.89
C VAL A 23 -4.25 -1.50 -19.88
N PHE A 24 -3.18 -0.74 -20.12
CA PHE A 24 -2.05 -1.12 -20.96
C PHE A 24 -0.91 -1.76 -20.16
N GLY A 25 -1.07 -1.88 -18.83
CA GLY A 25 -0.08 -2.46 -17.94
C GLY A 25 1.03 -1.50 -17.51
N HIS A 26 0.90 -0.19 -17.77
CA HIS A 26 1.87 0.78 -17.27
C HIS A 26 1.60 1.08 -15.79
N GLY A 27 2.62 0.84 -14.95
CA GLY A 27 2.58 1.14 -13.53
C GLY A 27 3.02 2.56 -13.22
N GLN A 28 2.32 3.22 -12.28
CA GLN A 28 2.75 4.49 -11.69
C GLN A 28 2.54 4.47 -10.18
N TYR A 29 3.51 4.99 -9.43
CA TYR A 29 3.35 5.24 -8.00
C TYR A 29 2.41 6.43 -7.77
N VAL A 30 1.36 6.19 -7.00
CA VAL A 30 0.30 7.18 -6.75
C VAL A 30 0.26 7.65 -5.30
N LYS A 31 0.87 6.90 -4.38
CA LYS A 31 0.95 7.28 -2.97
C LYS A 31 2.11 6.59 -2.27
N HIS A 32 2.71 7.30 -1.32
CA HIS A 32 3.61 6.73 -0.34
C HIS A 32 3.05 7.01 1.06
N ALA A 33 3.20 6.06 1.98
CA ALA A 33 2.80 6.23 3.38
C ALA A 33 3.90 5.67 4.29
N LEU A 34 4.37 6.47 5.24
CA LEU A 34 5.35 6.05 6.23
C LEU A 34 4.61 5.46 7.43
N MET A 35 4.85 4.19 7.73
CA MET A 35 4.17 3.43 8.78
C MET A 35 5.16 2.84 9.77
N GLU A 36 4.70 2.57 10.99
CA GLU A 36 5.56 2.07 12.07
C GLU A 36 6.02 0.62 11.82
N ASN A 37 5.20 -0.19 11.15
CA ASN A 37 5.49 -1.59 10.86
C ASN A 37 4.64 -2.10 9.66
N GLU A 38 4.83 -3.36 9.27
CA GLU A 38 4.12 -4.07 8.19
C GLU A 38 2.84 -4.81 8.67
N GLY A 39 2.35 -4.48 9.85
CA GLY A 39 1.16 -5.09 10.44
C GLY A 39 -0.14 -4.71 9.74
N SER A 40 -1.18 -5.53 9.95
CA SER A 40 -2.50 -5.37 9.33
C SER A 40 -3.19 -4.05 9.68
N GLU A 41 -2.98 -3.52 10.90
CA GLU A 41 -3.50 -2.20 11.32
C GLU A 41 -2.88 -1.06 10.49
N CYS A 42 -1.56 -0.99 10.42
CA CYS A 42 -0.85 0.00 9.61
C CYS A 42 -1.23 -0.09 8.12
N LEU A 43 -1.40 -1.31 7.59
CA LEU A 43 -1.86 -1.50 6.22
C LEU A 43 -3.30 -1.01 6.02
N THR A 44 -4.19 -1.29 6.98
CA THR A 44 -5.58 -0.83 6.95
C THR A 44 -5.65 0.69 6.96
N ASP A 45 -4.86 1.36 7.79
CA ASP A 45 -4.78 2.82 7.85
C ASP A 45 -4.25 3.42 6.54
N ALA A 46 -3.20 2.82 5.98
CA ALA A 46 -2.61 3.25 4.71
C ALA A 46 -3.63 3.15 3.56
N VAL A 47 -4.34 2.02 3.47
CA VAL A 47 -5.37 1.77 2.46
C VAL A 47 -6.57 2.70 2.66
N THR A 48 -7.03 2.87 3.90
CA THR A 48 -8.16 3.78 4.21
C THR A 48 -7.82 5.21 3.81
N SER A 49 -6.62 5.67 4.15
CA SER A 49 -6.11 6.98 3.74
C SER A 49 -6.00 7.07 2.21
N PHE A 50 -5.56 6.01 1.51
CA PHE A 50 -5.52 5.98 0.05
C PHE A 50 -6.91 6.15 -0.57
N LYS A 51 -7.91 5.41 -0.07
CA LYS A 51 -9.31 5.49 -0.54
C LYS A 51 -9.91 6.88 -0.30
N TYR A 52 -9.66 7.45 0.87
CA TYR A 52 -10.16 8.77 1.26
C TYR A 52 -9.70 9.89 0.31
N VAL A 53 -8.42 9.88 -0.07
CA VAL A 53 -7.85 10.93 -0.95
C VAL A 53 -8.02 10.64 -2.44
N ASN A 54 -8.46 9.44 -2.83
CA ASN A 54 -8.66 9.06 -4.23
C ASN A 54 -10.10 8.56 -4.44
N PRO A 55 -11.11 9.44 -4.64
CA PRO A 55 -12.51 9.03 -4.81
C PRO A 55 -12.75 8.04 -5.97
N THR A 56 -11.85 7.99 -6.95
CA THR A 56 -11.89 7.03 -8.06
C THR A 56 -11.37 5.64 -7.70
N TRP A 57 -10.95 5.40 -6.45
CA TRP A 57 -10.45 4.10 -5.99
C TRP A 57 -11.46 2.97 -6.21
N GLU A 58 -12.75 3.27 -6.27
CA GLU A 58 -13.82 2.30 -6.60
C GLU A 58 -13.66 1.67 -7.99
N LYS A 59 -12.85 2.28 -8.87
CA LYS A 59 -12.48 1.70 -10.18
C LYS A 59 -11.38 0.64 -10.05
N VAL A 60 -10.64 0.61 -8.95
CA VAL A 60 -9.64 -0.42 -8.67
C VAL A 60 -10.35 -1.74 -8.44
N ARG A 61 -10.03 -2.74 -9.26
CA ARG A 61 -10.66 -4.08 -9.19
C ARG A 61 -9.89 -5.06 -8.32
N VAL A 62 -8.57 -4.88 -8.24
CA VAL A 62 -7.68 -5.80 -7.54
C VAL A 62 -6.63 -5.01 -6.78
N ILE A 63 -6.44 -5.36 -5.51
CA ILE A 63 -5.32 -4.90 -4.69
C ILE A 63 -4.41 -6.10 -4.50
N ILE A 64 -3.17 -5.97 -4.96
CA ILE A 64 -2.10 -6.94 -4.75
C ILE A 64 -1.23 -6.38 -3.64
N VAL A 65 -0.97 -7.17 -2.61
CA VAL A 65 -0.10 -6.78 -1.50
C VAL A 65 1.08 -7.74 -1.44
N GLU A 66 2.26 -7.19 -1.18
CA GLU A 66 3.47 -7.97 -0.97
C GLU A 66 3.28 -9.00 0.16
N LYS A 67 3.85 -10.20 0.00
CA LYS A 67 3.74 -11.29 0.98
C LYS A 67 4.34 -10.94 2.35
N GLY A 68 5.25 -9.97 2.43
CA GLY A 68 5.92 -9.55 3.66
C GLY A 68 5.00 -8.86 4.66
N PHE A 69 3.86 -8.32 4.21
CA PHE A 69 2.80 -7.86 5.10
C PHE A 69 2.18 -9.09 5.77
N GLY A 70 2.37 -9.25 7.09
CA GLY A 70 1.88 -10.39 7.87
C GLY A 70 0.38 -10.62 7.73
N ASP A 71 -0.16 -11.75 8.21
CA ASP A 71 -1.55 -12.22 7.95
C ASP A 71 -2.55 -11.09 7.73
N ILE A 72 -2.79 -10.84 6.44
CA ILE A 72 -3.58 -9.70 6.02
C ILE A 72 -5.03 -10.16 5.99
N SER A 73 -5.75 -9.91 7.08
CA SER A 73 -7.21 -9.86 7.02
C SER A 73 -7.61 -8.57 6.30
N LEU A 74 -7.43 -8.53 4.98
CA LEU A 74 -7.82 -7.38 4.15
C LEU A 74 -9.31 -7.50 3.83
N LEU A 75 -10.08 -6.60 4.44
CA LEU A 75 -11.55 -6.41 4.37
C LEU A 75 -12.40 -7.34 5.24
#